data_AF-A0A126Q023-F1
#
_entry.id   AF-A0A126Q023-F1
#
_cell.length_a   1.000
_cell.length_b   1.000
_cell.length_c   1.000
_cell.angle_alpha   90.00
_cell.angle_beta   90.00
_cell.angle_gamma   90.00
#
_symmetry.space_group_name_H-M   'P 1'
#
loop_
_entity.id
_entity.type
_entity.pdbx_description
1 polymer ?
#
loop_
_entity_poly.entity_id
_entity_poly.type
_entity_poly.pdbx_seq_one_letter_code
_entity_poly.pdbx_strand_id
1 'polypeptide(L)'
;MSNTFQIGDKVRVTYLCQSQRPWLRQLAAFDAEVLDINESGYEVQYEHNQARLSVSEEHLMSRHSISKPDWVANAWGDYEAISIRSRCLTITFEALFNELEHIIIEEKANLKRERVVRLRFFCEQPVVDITLELNKRVVFRWYHTPIKRSALLSKLNNL
;
A
#
# COMPACT_ATOMS: atom_id res chain seq x y z
N MET A 1 7.19 -28.32 -9.78
CA MET A 1 6.71 -26.92 -9.78
C MET A 1 7.89 -26.07 -10.19
N SER A 2 7.72 -25.15 -11.15
CA SER A 2 8.79 -24.20 -11.49
C SER A 2 8.68 -23.05 -10.49
N ASN A 3 9.65 -22.90 -9.60
CA ASN A 3 9.68 -21.76 -8.69
C ASN A 3 9.96 -20.50 -9.50
N THR A 4 9.09 -19.50 -9.38
CA THR A 4 9.18 -18.23 -10.13
C THR A 4 10.44 -17.44 -9.76
N PHE A 5 10.94 -17.62 -8.54
CA PHE A 5 12.17 -17.02 -8.03
C PHE A 5 13.20 -18.09 -7.64
N GLN A 6 14.47 -17.73 -7.66
CA GLN A 6 15.63 -18.57 -7.36
C GLN A 6 16.43 -18.01 -6.17
N ILE A 7 17.23 -18.87 -5.54
CA ILE A 7 18.17 -18.45 -4.48
C ILE A 7 19.16 -17.41 -5.05
N GLY A 8 19.35 -16.31 -4.34
CA GLY A 8 20.16 -15.16 -4.77
C GLY A 8 19.38 -14.09 -5.56
N ASP A 9 18.10 -14.33 -5.89
CA ASP A 9 17.31 -13.33 -6.60
C ASP A 9 17.05 -12.10 -5.73
N LYS A 10 17.24 -10.92 -6.33
CA LYS A 10 16.83 -9.63 -5.76
C LYS A 10 15.35 -9.39 -6.03
N VAL A 11 14.56 -9.46 -4.97
CA VAL A 11 13.10 -9.38 -5.00
C VAL A 11 12.59 -8.20 -4.17
N ARG A 12 11.27 -8.02 -4.20
CA ARG A 12 10.50 -7.12 -3.36
C ARG A 12 9.44 -7.91 -2.62
N VAL A 13 9.25 -7.61 -1.34
CA VAL A 13 8.23 -8.23 -0.49
C VAL A 13 7.13 -7.22 -0.22
N THR A 14 5.89 -7.56 -0.57
CA THR A 14 4.70 -6.72 -0.34
C THR A 14 3.63 -7.45 0.44
N TYR A 15 2.99 -6.74 1.36
CA TYR A 15 1.88 -7.26 2.18
C TYR A 15 0.51 -6.76 1.71
N LEU A 16 0.49 -6.13 0.53
CA LEU A 16 -0.71 -5.70 -0.16
C LEU A 16 -1.28 -6.85 -0.99
N CYS A 17 -2.61 -6.92 -1.11
CA CYS A 17 -3.23 -7.95 -1.91
C CYS A 17 -2.88 -7.81 -3.40
N GLN A 18 -2.98 -8.92 -4.15
CA GLN A 18 -2.54 -8.94 -5.54
C GLN A 18 -3.33 -7.99 -6.46
N SER A 19 -4.59 -7.74 -6.13
CA SER A 19 -5.49 -6.86 -6.88
C SER A 19 -5.20 -5.36 -6.67
N GLN A 20 -4.32 -5.01 -5.73
CA GLN A 20 -3.91 -3.61 -5.57
C GLN A 20 -3.15 -3.07 -6.78
N ARG A 21 -3.20 -1.75 -6.92
CA ARG A 21 -2.45 -1.00 -7.93
C ARG A 21 -0.98 -1.44 -7.99
N PRO A 22 -0.44 -1.77 -9.18
CA PRO A 22 0.96 -2.20 -9.31
C PRO A 22 1.96 -1.18 -8.75
N TRP A 23 1.74 0.11 -9.02
CA TRP A 23 2.58 1.20 -8.49
C TRP A 23 2.58 1.22 -6.95
N LEU A 24 1.43 0.97 -6.33
CA LEU A 24 1.28 0.99 -4.88
C LEU A 24 1.96 -0.24 -4.26
N ARG A 25 1.68 -1.43 -4.77
CA ARG A 25 2.33 -2.69 -4.33
C ARG A 25 3.83 -2.57 -4.37
N GLN A 26 4.36 -1.97 -5.44
CA GLN A 26 5.78 -1.84 -5.66
C GLN A 26 6.46 -0.77 -4.79
N LEU A 27 5.83 0.39 -4.59
CA LEU A 27 6.37 1.42 -3.70
C LEU A 27 6.27 1.01 -2.23
N ALA A 28 5.21 0.29 -1.88
CA ALA A 28 4.97 -0.22 -0.54
C ALA A 28 5.84 -1.42 -0.16
N ALA A 29 6.54 -2.02 -1.12
CA ALA A 29 7.33 -3.22 -0.89
C ALA A 29 8.71 -2.94 -0.28
N PHE A 30 9.24 -3.92 0.43
CA PHE A 30 10.60 -3.91 0.95
C PHE A 30 11.53 -4.67 0.00
N ASP A 31 12.66 -4.06 -0.33
CA ASP A 31 13.72 -4.73 -1.09
C ASP A 31 14.34 -5.85 -0.25
N ALA A 32 14.43 -7.05 -0.84
CA ALA A 32 14.94 -8.26 -0.20
C ALA A 32 15.74 -9.15 -1.17
N GLU A 33 16.41 -10.16 -0.63
CA GLU A 33 17.09 -11.22 -1.37
C GLU A 33 16.58 -12.59 -0.93
N VAL A 34 16.39 -13.51 -1.88
CA VAL A 34 16.01 -14.90 -1.59
C VAL A 34 17.22 -15.67 -1.09
N LEU A 35 17.15 -16.20 0.13
CA LEU A 35 18.22 -16.99 0.75
C LEU A 35 18.01 -18.50 0.58
N ASP A 36 16.76 -18.96 0.65
CA ASP A 36 16.41 -20.38 0.56
C ASP A 36 14.98 -20.56 0.03
N ILE A 37 14.68 -21.76 -0.48
CA ILE A 37 13.35 -22.14 -0.95
C ILE A 37 13.02 -23.53 -0.40
N ASN A 38 11.96 -23.60 0.40
CA ASN A 38 11.54 -24.83 1.07
C ASN A 38 10.02 -25.05 0.94
N GLU A 39 9.51 -26.14 1.52
CA GLU A 39 8.08 -26.50 1.44
C GLU A 39 7.16 -25.44 2.06
N SER A 40 7.67 -24.57 2.95
CA SER A 40 6.90 -23.50 3.58
C SER A 40 6.90 -22.18 2.79
N GLY A 41 7.70 -22.07 1.73
CA GLY A 41 7.82 -20.88 0.89
C GLY A 41 9.26 -20.44 0.68
N TYR A 42 9.48 -19.13 0.68
CA TYR A 42 10.77 -18.50 0.42
C TYR A 42 11.31 -17.88 1.70
N GLU A 43 12.55 -18.22 2.06
CA GLU A 43 13.28 -17.46 3.09
C GLU A 43 13.94 -16.27 2.42
N VAL A 44 13.63 -15.06 2.90
CA VAL A 44 14.17 -13.81 2.35
C VAL A 44 14.85 -12.98 3.42
N GLN A 45 15.86 -12.21 3.02
CA GLN A 45 16.52 -11.21 3.87
C GLN A 45 16.24 -9.80 3.37
N TYR A 46 15.73 -8.94 4.26
CA TYR A 46 15.51 -7.53 3.96
C TYR A 46 16.82 -6.75 3.89
N GLU A 47 16.97 -5.92 2.86
CA GLU A 47 18.20 -5.14 2.68
C GLU A 47 18.35 -4.03 3.73
N HIS A 48 17.25 -3.42 4.15
CA HIS A 48 17.25 -2.25 5.02
C HIS A 48 17.62 -2.54 6.48
N ASN A 49 17.35 -3.75 6.99
CA ASN A 49 17.59 -4.11 8.38
C ASN A 49 18.19 -5.51 8.57
N GLN A 50 18.47 -6.24 7.49
CA GLN A 50 19.05 -7.59 7.49
C GLN A 50 18.19 -8.66 8.17
N ALA A 51 16.93 -8.35 8.50
CA ALA A 51 15.99 -9.29 9.09
C ALA A 51 15.61 -10.39 8.09
N ARG A 52 15.46 -11.61 8.59
CA ARG A 52 15.08 -12.79 7.81
C ARG A 52 13.64 -13.19 8.12
N LEU A 53 12.87 -13.48 7.09
CA LEU A 53 11.46 -13.88 7.20
C LEU A 53 11.13 -14.94 6.16
N SER A 54 10.24 -15.86 6.53
CA SER A 54 9.61 -16.77 5.58
C SER A 54 8.37 -16.11 5.00
N VAL A 55 8.24 -16.10 3.68
CA VAL A 55 7.12 -15.50 2.94
C VAL A 55 6.62 -16.43 1.85
N SER A 56 5.31 -16.42 1.61
CA SER A 56 4.70 -17.10 0.46
C SER A 56 5.02 -16.38 -0.85
N GLU A 57 4.99 -17.13 -1.96
CA GLU A 57 5.30 -16.60 -3.30
C GLU A 57 4.43 -15.40 -3.68
N GLU A 58 3.17 -15.36 -3.22
CA GLU A 58 2.21 -14.29 -3.51
C GLU A 58 2.63 -12.91 -2.97
N HIS A 59 3.52 -12.89 -1.98
CA HIS A 59 4.11 -11.67 -1.42
C HIS A 59 5.37 -11.22 -2.15
N LEU A 60 5.93 -12.05 -3.03
CA LEU A 60 7.13 -11.75 -3.79
C LEU A 60 6.82 -11.04 -5.10
N MET A 61 7.69 -10.09 -5.44
CA MET A 61 7.66 -9.33 -6.69
C MET A 61 9.07 -9.21 -7.26
N SER A 62 9.19 -9.23 -8.58
CA SER A 62 10.46 -8.93 -9.25
C SER A 62 10.82 -7.44 -9.15
N ARG A 63 12.12 -7.13 -9.11
CA ARG A 63 12.64 -5.74 -9.09
C ARG A 63 12.66 -5.10 -10.48
N HIS A 64 11.54 -5.08 -11.17
CA HIS A 64 11.41 -4.25 -12.37
C HIS A 64 10.98 -2.83 -11.99
N SER A 65 11.26 -1.83 -12.82
CA SER A 65 10.75 -0.47 -12.60
C SER A 65 9.31 -0.35 -13.08
N ILE A 66 8.44 0.29 -12.29
CA ILE A 66 7.08 0.70 -12.71
C ILE A 66 6.99 2.22 -12.66
N SER A 67 6.23 2.77 -13.60
CA SER A 67 5.82 4.17 -13.55
C SER A 67 4.85 4.38 -12.39
N LYS A 68 5.24 5.26 -11.44
CA LYS A 68 4.33 5.75 -10.41
C LYS A 68 3.61 7.01 -10.92
N PRO A 69 2.36 7.26 -10.50
CA PRO A 69 1.69 8.52 -10.83
C PRO A 69 2.49 9.74 -10.35
N ASP A 70 2.45 10.83 -11.11
CA ASP A 70 3.25 12.04 -10.83
C ASP A 70 2.91 12.69 -9.49
N TRP A 71 1.66 12.54 -9.03
CA TRP A 71 1.21 13.05 -7.74
C TRP A 71 1.73 12.22 -6.55
N VAL A 72 2.20 10.99 -6.78
CA VAL A 72 2.74 10.12 -5.73
C VAL A 72 4.22 10.45 -5.53
N ALA A 73 4.58 10.96 -4.36
CA ALA A 73 5.98 11.15 -4.00
C ALA A 73 6.60 9.86 -3.44
N ASN A 74 5.88 9.16 -2.55
CA ASN A 74 6.28 7.85 -2.05
C ASN A 74 5.07 7.08 -1.49
N ALA A 75 5.22 5.77 -1.29
CA ALA A 75 4.30 4.98 -0.49
C ALA A 75 5.05 3.96 0.39
N TRP A 76 4.37 3.44 1.39
CA TRP A 76 4.83 2.38 2.29
C TRP A 76 3.63 1.48 2.60
N GLY A 77 3.85 0.19 2.82
CA GLY A 77 2.76 -0.70 3.22
C GLY A 77 3.26 -1.89 4.01
N ASP A 78 2.55 -2.19 5.08
CA ASP A 78 2.76 -3.37 5.91
C ASP A 78 1.42 -4.05 6.23
N TYR A 79 1.45 -4.99 7.18
CA TYR A 79 0.27 -5.70 7.63
C TYR A 79 -0.76 -4.82 8.34
N GLU A 80 -0.35 -3.68 8.88
CA GLU A 80 -1.14 -2.78 9.71
C GLU A 80 -1.50 -1.48 8.99
N ALA A 81 -0.72 -1.03 8.01
CA ALA A 81 -0.90 0.27 7.40
C ALA A 81 -0.47 0.35 5.93
N ILE A 82 -1.14 1.25 5.19
CA ILE A 82 -0.72 1.70 3.86
C ILE A 82 -0.52 3.21 3.95
N SER A 83 0.70 3.70 3.81
CA SER A 83 1.00 5.13 3.82
C SER A 83 1.29 5.62 2.41
N ILE A 84 0.60 6.67 1.96
CA ILE A 84 0.85 7.31 0.66
C ILE A 84 1.17 8.79 0.91
N ARG A 85 2.25 9.26 0.29
CA ARG A 85 2.71 10.65 0.38
C ARG A 85 2.63 11.28 -1.00
N SER A 86 1.99 12.45 -1.07
CA SER A 86 2.01 13.33 -2.23
C SER A 86 2.81 14.61 -1.91
N ARG A 87 3.62 15.07 -2.86
CA ARG A 87 4.38 16.35 -2.76
C ARG A 87 3.87 17.44 -3.72
N CYS A 88 3.10 17.09 -4.75
CA CYS A 88 2.67 18.02 -5.79
C CYS A 88 1.21 17.77 -6.21
N LEU A 89 0.51 18.86 -6.49
CA LEU A 89 -0.91 18.94 -6.86
C LEU A 89 -1.20 18.62 -8.35
N THR A 90 -0.59 17.59 -8.92
CA THR A 90 -0.98 17.20 -10.30
C THR A 90 -2.29 16.42 -10.33
N ILE A 91 -2.81 15.97 -9.18
CA ILE A 91 -4.07 15.23 -9.07
C ILE A 91 -5.21 16.13 -8.56
N THR A 92 -6.39 16.00 -9.17
CA THR A 92 -7.62 16.64 -8.68
C THR A 92 -8.15 15.95 -7.42
N PHE A 93 -9.00 16.64 -6.67
CA PHE A 93 -9.62 16.05 -5.47
C PHE A 93 -10.45 14.80 -5.80
N GLU A 94 -11.26 14.85 -6.85
CA GLU A 94 -12.08 13.74 -7.32
C GLU A 94 -11.23 12.54 -7.73
N ALA A 95 -10.15 12.78 -8.46
CA ALA A 95 -9.25 11.71 -8.87
C ALA A 95 -8.53 11.08 -7.67
N LEU A 96 -8.10 11.88 -6.70
CA LEU A 96 -7.50 11.36 -5.47
C LEU A 96 -8.51 10.53 -4.67
N PHE A 97 -9.75 11.02 -4.58
CA PHE A 97 -10.81 10.33 -3.86
C PHE A 97 -11.08 8.95 -4.45
N ASN A 98 -11.30 8.88 -5.77
CA ASN A 98 -11.54 7.63 -6.48
C ASN A 98 -10.37 6.65 -6.31
N GLU A 99 -9.13 7.15 -6.26
CA GLU A 99 -7.96 6.31 -6.03
C GLU A 99 -7.93 5.74 -4.61
N LEU A 100 -8.22 6.57 -3.59
CA LEU A 100 -8.29 6.11 -2.20
C LEU A 100 -9.44 5.11 -2.00
N GLU A 101 -10.58 5.36 -2.63
CA GLU A 101 -11.73 4.45 -2.63
C GLU A 101 -11.36 3.09 -3.24
N HIS A 102 -10.71 3.07 -4.40
CA HIS A 102 -10.24 1.84 -5.02
C HIS A 102 -9.30 1.04 -4.10
N ILE A 103 -8.29 1.70 -3.51
CA ILE A 103 -7.35 1.05 -2.58
C ILE A 103 -8.10 0.43 -1.40
N ILE A 104 -9.09 1.15 -0.85
CA ILE A 104 -9.92 0.70 0.27
C ILE A 104 -10.76 -0.51 -0.11
N ILE A 105 -11.44 -0.48 -1.27
CA ILE A 105 -12.28 -1.57 -1.76
C ILE A 105 -11.46 -2.84 -1.96
N GLU A 106 -10.28 -2.71 -2.59
CA GLU A 106 -9.40 -3.85 -2.85
C GLU A 106 -8.87 -4.48 -1.54
N GLU A 107 -8.45 -3.68 -0.55
CA GLU A 107 -8.07 -4.24 0.75
C GLU A 107 -9.27 -4.93 1.43
N LYS A 108 -10.46 -4.31 1.40
CA LYS A 108 -11.67 -4.85 2.03
C LYS A 108 -12.08 -6.19 1.42
N ALA A 109 -12.06 -6.32 0.09
CA ALA A 109 -12.41 -7.54 -0.62
C ALA A 109 -11.49 -8.73 -0.26
N ASN A 110 -10.25 -8.44 0.14
CA ASN A 110 -9.24 -9.46 0.47
C ASN A 110 -9.17 -9.79 1.97
N LEU A 111 -10.10 -9.28 2.79
CA LEU A 111 -10.10 -9.50 4.23
C LEU A 111 -11.09 -10.60 4.61
N LYS A 112 -10.59 -11.61 5.34
CA LYS A 112 -11.33 -12.83 5.73
C LYS A 112 -12.54 -12.59 6.66
N ARG A 113 -12.80 -11.35 7.09
CA ARG A 113 -13.90 -10.98 7.99
C ARG A 113 -14.44 -9.62 7.58
N GLU A 114 -15.71 -9.35 7.89
CA GLU A 114 -16.24 -8.00 7.91
C GLU A 114 -15.41 -7.19 8.90
N ARG A 115 -14.57 -6.34 8.34
CA ARG A 115 -13.91 -5.26 9.07
C ARG A 115 -13.95 -4.05 8.10
N VAL A 116 -13.59 -2.85 8.53
CA VAL A 116 -13.84 -1.56 7.86
C VAL A 116 -12.55 -0.65 7.64
N VAL A 117 -12.07 -0.20 6.46
CA VAL A 117 -10.69 0.42 6.36
C VAL A 117 -10.49 1.81 7.03
N ARG A 118 -9.52 2.03 7.95
CA ARG A 118 -9.32 3.38 8.56
C ARG A 118 -8.48 4.31 7.68
N LEU A 119 -9.06 5.38 7.15
CA LEU A 119 -8.37 6.39 6.33
C LEU A 119 -8.03 7.67 7.11
N ARG A 120 -6.75 7.89 7.44
CA ARG A 120 -6.29 9.17 8.01
C ARG A 120 -5.72 10.05 6.92
N PHE A 121 -6.28 11.25 6.76
CA PHE A 121 -5.86 12.21 5.75
C PHE A 121 -5.27 13.46 6.41
N PHE A 122 -4.00 13.74 6.13
CA PHE A 122 -3.30 14.93 6.60
C PHE A 122 -3.17 15.93 5.45
N CYS A 123 -3.72 17.14 5.60
CA CYS A 123 -3.36 18.30 4.80
C CYS A 123 -2.69 19.32 5.71
N GLU A 124 -1.72 20.07 5.18
CA GLU A 124 -1.00 21.15 5.88
C GLU A 124 -1.91 22.28 6.43
N GLN A 125 -3.21 22.21 6.14
CA GLN A 125 -4.36 22.54 6.99
C GLN A 125 -5.60 22.33 6.11
N PRO A 126 -6.71 21.71 6.53
CA PRO A 126 -7.00 21.09 7.82
C PRO A 126 -6.72 19.58 7.78
N VAL A 127 -6.40 19.02 8.94
CA VAL A 127 -6.37 17.58 9.17
C VAL A 127 -7.80 17.05 9.05
N VAL A 128 -7.99 16.01 8.25
CA VAL A 128 -9.29 15.33 8.14
C VAL A 128 -9.10 13.87 8.55
N ASP A 129 -9.52 13.54 9.76
CA ASP A 129 -9.62 12.16 10.21
C ASP A 129 -10.97 11.58 9.79
N ILE A 130 -10.94 10.48 9.04
CA ILE A 130 -12.14 9.72 8.69
C ILE A 130 -11.94 8.28 9.14
N THR A 131 -12.96 7.77 9.83
CA THR A 131 -12.88 6.46 10.47
C THR A 131 -13.88 5.54 9.80
N LEU A 132 -13.34 4.41 9.39
CA LEU A 132 -13.95 3.22 8.88
C LEU A 132 -13.07 2.11 9.59
N GLU A 133 -13.61 1.12 10.31
CA GLU A 133 -12.98 0.14 11.29
C GLU A 133 -12.54 -1.35 10.92
N LEU A 134 -11.27 -1.63 10.55
CA LEU A 134 -10.64 -2.88 10.06
C LEU A 134 -9.23 -2.84 10.66
N ASN A 135 -8.57 -4.00 10.74
CA ASN A 135 -7.20 -4.15 11.24
C ASN A 135 -6.09 -3.54 10.36
N LYS A 136 -6.40 -2.78 9.29
CA LYS A 136 -5.43 -2.05 8.44
C LYS A 136 -5.78 -0.57 8.32
N ARG A 137 -4.78 0.31 8.45
CA ARG A 137 -4.88 1.77 8.49
C ARG A 137 -4.23 2.41 7.26
N VAL A 138 -5.00 3.10 6.43
CA VAL A 138 -4.47 3.91 5.34
C VAL A 138 -4.12 5.32 5.85
N VAL A 139 -2.89 5.78 5.64
CA VAL A 139 -2.39 7.11 6.03
C VAL A 139 -1.98 7.89 4.79
N PHE A 140 -2.74 8.93 4.47
CA PHE A 140 -2.41 9.84 3.37
C PHE A 140 -1.84 11.16 3.90
N ARG A 141 -0.71 11.61 3.35
CA ARG A 141 -0.14 12.93 3.64
C ARG A 141 -0.09 13.79 2.37
N TRP A 142 -0.92 14.85 2.37
CA TRP A 142 -0.97 15.93 1.40
C TRP A 142 -0.31 17.17 2.00
N TYR A 143 0.58 17.80 1.25
CA TYR A 143 1.16 19.10 1.58
C TYR A 143 0.65 20.19 0.61
N HIS A 144 -0.65 20.52 0.63
CA HIS A 144 -1.21 21.82 0.17
C HIS A 144 -2.76 21.90 0.25
N THR A 145 -3.28 23.12 0.41
CA THR A 145 -4.68 23.64 0.35
C THR A 145 -5.77 22.89 1.14
N PRO A 146 -6.56 23.60 1.97
CA PRO A 146 -7.69 23.02 2.72
C PRO A 146 -8.69 22.19 1.92
N ILE A 147 -8.85 20.92 2.27
CA ILE A 147 -10.04 20.16 1.91
C ILE A 147 -11.10 20.39 3.00
N LYS A 148 -12.31 20.78 2.59
CA LYS A 148 -13.43 20.85 3.53
C LYS A 148 -13.80 19.44 3.99
N ARG A 149 -13.59 19.16 5.29
CA ARG A 149 -13.95 17.90 5.97
C ARG A 149 -15.35 17.38 5.60
N SER A 150 -16.33 18.27 5.48
CA SER A 150 -17.71 17.91 5.12
C SER A 150 -17.84 17.30 3.72
N ALA A 151 -17.08 17.77 2.75
CA ALA A 151 -17.09 17.22 1.38
C ALA A 151 -16.50 15.81 1.34
N LEU A 152 -15.47 15.54 2.16
CA LEU A 152 -14.85 14.23 2.25
C LEU A 152 -15.76 13.22 3.00
N LEU A 153 -16.39 13.64 4.10
CA LEU A 153 -17.30 12.79 4.87
C LEU A 153 -18.59 12.44 4.10
N SER A 154 -19.18 13.41 3.39
CA SER A 154 -20.42 13.16 2.63
C SER A 154 -20.23 12.15 1.51
N LYS A 155 -19.03 12.05 0.93
CA LYS A 155 -18.74 11.07 -0.13
C LYS A 155 -18.38 9.70 0.44
N LEU A 156 -17.62 9.64 1.55
CA LEU A 156 -17.22 8.36 2.17
C LEU A 156 -18.37 7.65 2.90
N ASN A 157 -19.33 8.38 3.46
CA ASN A 157 -20.48 7.77 4.12
C ASN A 157 -21.50 7.15 3.14
N ASN A 158 -21.32 7.37 1.82
CA ASN A 158 -22.16 6.80 0.77
C ASN A 158 -21.49 5.60 0.06
N LEU A 159 -20.38 5.10 0.59
CA LEU A 159 -19.67 3.88 0.19
C LEU A 159 -20.02 2.71 1.12
#